data_AF-A0A7C7RH56-F1
#
_entry.id   AF-A0A7C7RH56-F1
#
_cell.length_a   1.000
_cell.length_b   1.000
_cell.length_c   1.000
_cell.angle_alpha   90.00
_cell.angle_beta   90.00
_cell.angle_gamma   90.00
#
_symmetry.space_group_name_H-M   'P 1'
#
loop_
_entity.id
_entity.type
_entity.pdbx_description
1 polymer ?
#
loop_
_entity_poly.entity_id
_entity_poly.type
_entity_poly.pdbx_seq_one_letter_code
_entity_poly.pdbx_strand_id
1 'polypeptide(L)'
;MSEESPKIKDLLRRIDDILEVLKMISDDLREVSSSLRVMMYPTASTSLSGVLESRKLRTIDDVQRIFPRDLAGLLYFEETNDYILIKPRQYLGSENFAKIASIVRDQLGGEYISAGKDSHFRVSRKV
;
A
#
# COMPACT_ATOMS: atom_id res chain seq x y z
N MET A 1 -2.90 -48.46 14.68
CA MET A 1 -3.33 -47.19 14.05
C MET A 1 -3.83 -46.27 15.15
N SER A 2 -3.59 -44.95 15.06
CA SER A 2 -4.21 -43.86 15.88
C SER A 2 -3.36 -43.07 16.89
N GLU A 3 -2.07 -42.82 16.64
CA GLU A 3 -1.24 -41.86 17.43
C GLU A 3 -1.15 -40.44 16.82
N GLU A 4 -1.57 -40.24 15.56
CA GLU A 4 -1.39 -38.96 14.84
C GLU A 4 -2.51 -37.93 15.10
N SER A 5 -3.70 -38.41 15.45
CA SER A 5 -4.90 -37.60 15.70
C SER A 5 -4.78 -36.54 16.82
N PRO A 6 -4.17 -36.80 17.99
CA PRO A 6 -4.05 -35.77 19.04
C PRO A 6 -3.06 -34.66 18.64
N LYS A 7 -1.94 -34.98 18.00
CA LYS A 7 -0.93 -33.99 17.56
C LYS A 7 -1.47 -33.03 16.50
N ILE A 8 -2.31 -33.52 15.59
CA ILE A 8 -2.96 -32.67 14.58
C ILE A 8 -3.92 -31.68 15.26
N LYS A 9 -4.68 -32.12 16.28
CA LYS A 9 -5.57 -31.22 17.04
C LYS A 9 -4.80 -30.14 17.80
N ASP A 10 -3.65 -30.50 18.39
CA ASP A 10 -2.79 -29.54 19.06
C ASP A 10 -2.16 -28.54 18.09
N LEU A 11 -1.80 -28.98 16.88
CA LEU A 11 -1.30 -28.11 15.83
C LEU A 11 -2.36 -27.13 15.34
N LEU A 12 -3.60 -27.61 15.14
CA LEU A 12 -4.73 -26.76 14.76
C LEU A 12 -5.01 -25.68 15.82
N ARG A 13 -5.01 -26.06 17.11
CA ARG A 13 -5.13 -25.09 18.21
C ARG A 13 -4.05 -24.03 18.16
N ARG A 14 -2.78 -24.43 17.99
CA ARG A 14 -1.66 -23.48 17.87
C ARG A 14 -1.81 -22.56 16.66
N ILE A 15 -2.36 -23.04 15.55
CA ILE A 15 -2.63 -22.20 14.37
C ILE A 15 -3.69 -21.15 14.73
N ASP A 16 -4.78 -21.55 15.38
CA ASP A 16 -5.83 -20.61 15.82
C ASP A 16 -5.28 -19.55 16.79
N ASP A 17 -4.47 -19.96 17.78
CA ASP A 17 -3.82 -19.06 18.73
C ASP A 17 -2.92 -18.03 18.01
N ILE A 18 -2.13 -18.48 17.02
CA ILE A 18 -1.26 -17.59 16.23
C ILE A 18 -2.09 -16.61 15.41
N LEU A 19 -3.19 -17.06 14.80
CA LEU A 19 -4.08 -16.19 14.04
C LEU A 19 -4.69 -15.10 14.92
N GLU A 20 -5.05 -15.43 16.16
CA GLU A 20 -5.58 -14.48 17.13
C GLU A 20 -4.53 -13.43 17.50
N VAL A 21 -3.29 -13.85 17.82
CA VAL A 21 -2.19 -12.92 18.13
C VAL A 21 -1.86 -12.02 16.94
N LEU A 22 -1.81 -12.56 15.72
CA LEU A 22 -1.58 -11.78 14.50
C LEU A 22 -2.69 -10.74 14.28
N LYS A 23 -3.94 -11.08 14.61
CA LYS A 23 -5.07 -10.15 14.54
C LYS A 23 -4.92 -9.02 15.55
N MET A 24 -4.57 -9.32 16.81
CA MET A 24 -4.29 -8.30 17.82
C MET A 24 -3.19 -7.33 17.36
N ILE A 25 -2.06 -7.86 16.86
CA ILE A 25 -0.96 -7.03 16.35
C ILE A 25 -1.43 -6.15 15.18
N SER A 26 -2.24 -6.69 14.27
CA SER A 26 -2.79 -5.92 13.15
C SER A 26 -3.67 -4.77 13.62
N ASP A 27 -4.50 -5.01 14.64
CA ASP A 27 -5.38 -3.98 15.21
C ASP A 27 -4.58 -2.90 15.94
N ASP A 28 -3.56 -3.29 16.73
CA ASP A 28 -2.65 -2.36 17.41
C ASP A 28 -1.87 -1.49 16.41
N LEU A 29 -1.33 -2.09 15.34
CA LEU A 29 -0.65 -1.35 14.28
C LEU A 29 -1.60 -0.37 13.58
N ARG A 30 -2.87 -0.75 13.40
CA ARG A 30 -3.89 0.14 12.84
C ARG A 30 -4.18 1.31 13.77
N GLU A 31 -4.22 1.10 15.08
CA GLU A 31 -4.37 2.16 16.07
C GLU A 31 -3.19 3.13 16.08
N VAL A 32 -1.96 2.60 16.09
CA VAL A 32 -0.72 3.41 16.02
C VAL A 32 -0.68 4.22 14.73
N SER A 33 -1.04 3.62 13.59
CA SER A 33 -1.10 4.32 12.30
C SER A 33 -2.13 5.45 12.30
N SER A 34 -3.26 5.26 12.97
CA SER A 34 -4.32 6.27 13.11
C SER A 34 -3.86 7.42 13.99
N SER A 35 -3.18 7.11 15.10
CA SER A 35 -2.59 8.09 16.01
C SER A 35 -1.51 8.93 15.31
N LEU A 36 -0.62 8.30 14.53
CA LEU A 36 0.36 9.02 13.72
C LEU A 36 -0.30 9.94 12.68
N ARG A 37 -1.37 9.47 12.02
CA ARG A 37 -2.15 10.31 11.08
C ARG A 37 -2.73 11.53 11.77
N VAL A 38 -3.30 11.38 12.96
CA VAL A 38 -3.85 12.50 13.75
C VAL A 38 -2.73 13.46 14.18
N MET A 39 -1.56 12.96 14.55
CA MET A 39 -0.42 13.79 14.94
C MET A 39 0.18 14.56 13.75
N MET A 40 0.24 13.92 12.58
CA MET A 40 0.73 14.51 11.33
C MET A 40 -0.27 15.51 10.73
N TYR A 41 -1.57 15.32 11.00
CA TYR A 41 -2.66 16.18 10.54
C TYR A 41 -3.67 16.43 11.67
N PRO A 42 -3.41 17.38 12.59
CA PRO A 42 -4.26 17.65 13.76
C PRO A 42 -5.67 18.20 13.42
N THR A 43 -6.04 18.29 12.15
CA THR A 43 -7.34 18.79 11.68
C THR A 43 -8.13 17.67 10.98
N ALA A 44 -8.52 16.63 11.73
CA ALA A 44 -9.47 15.63 11.26
C ALA A 44 -10.65 15.47 12.22
N SER A 45 -11.11 16.59 12.79
CA SER A 45 -12.46 16.71 13.34
C SER A 45 -13.19 17.75 12.52
N THR A 46 -13.98 17.28 11.54
CA THR A 46 -15.27 17.84 11.08
C THR A 46 -15.55 17.44 9.62
N SER A 47 -16.66 16.72 9.46
CA SER A 47 -17.54 16.62 8.28
C SER A 47 -17.02 16.08 6.93
N LEU A 48 -17.59 14.93 6.60
CA LEU A 48 -18.23 14.56 5.33
C LEU A 48 -18.33 15.69 4.27
N SER A 49 -17.95 15.33 3.03
CA SER A 49 -18.20 16.02 1.75
C SER A 49 -17.46 17.33 1.50
N GLY A 50 -16.31 17.21 0.82
CA GLY A 50 -15.87 18.04 -0.32
C GLY A 50 -15.65 19.54 -0.10
N VAL A 51 -14.62 20.06 -0.80
CA VAL A 51 -14.41 21.50 -1.10
C VAL A 51 -13.79 22.24 0.12
N LEU A 52 -12.52 22.67 0.21
CA LEU A 52 -11.46 22.98 -0.75
C LEU A 52 -10.12 23.09 -0.01
N GLU A 53 -9.05 22.73 -0.72
CA GLU A 53 -7.73 23.39 -0.68
C GLU A 53 -6.98 23.54 0.64
N SER A 54 -6.37 22.45 1.06
CA SER A 54 -5.05 22.52 1.68
C SER A 54 -4.16 21.49 0.97
N ARG A 55 -3.38 21.95 -0.02
CA ARG A 55 -2.31 21.23 -0.75
C ARG A 55 -2.39 19.70 -0.57
N LYS A 56 -3.17 19.03 -1.41
CA LYS A 56 -3.28 17.56 -1.44
C LYS A 56 -1.90 16.99 -1.72
N LEU A 57 -1.11 16.72 -0.68
CA LEU A 57 0.01 15.81 -0.80
C LEU A 57 -0.61 14.46 -1.15
N ARG A 58 -0.31 13.95 -2.34
CA ARG A 58 -0.72 12.58 -2.67
C ARG A 58 -0.05 11.64 -1.68
N THR A 59 -0.84 10.77 -1.05
CA THR A 59 -0.36 9.72 -0.15
C THR A 59 -0.24 8.40 -0.94
N ILE A 60 0.56 7.43 -0.47
CA ILE A 60 0.62 6.09 -1.07
C ILE A 60 -0.78 5.47 -1.25
N ASP A 61 -1.66 5.63 -0.26
CA ASP A 61 -3.03 5.08 -0.31
C ASP A 61 -3.85 5.67 -1.48
N ASP A 62 -3.71 6.97 -1.75
CA ASP A 62 -4.38 7.62 -2.89
C ASP A 62 -3.85 7.08 -4.23
N VAL A 63 -2.53 6.90 -4.32
CA VAL A 63 -1.88 6.33 -5.50
C VAL A 63 -2.32 4.88 -5.70
N GLN A 64 -2.37 4.08 -4.63
CA GLN A 64 -2.69 2.66 -4.69
C GLN A 64 -4.16 2.42 -5.08
N ARG A 65 -5.09 3.26 -4.64
CA ARG A 65 -6.52 3.17 -5.03
C ARG A 65 -6.77 3.38 -6.52
N ILE A 66 -5.88 4.08 -7.20
CA ILE A 66 -5.95 4.32 -8.65
C ILE A 66 -5.54 3.06 -9.43
N PHE A 67 -4.69 2.22 -8.85
CA PHE A 67 -4.30 0.96 -9.50
C PHE A 67 -5.34 -0.14 -9.23
N PRO A 68 -5.72 -0.92 -10.26
CA PRO A 68 -6.40 -2.20 -10.06
C PRO A 68 -5.59 -3.08 -9.09
N ARG A 69 -6.28 -3.84 -8.23
CA ARG A 69 -5.63 -4.69 -7.20
C ARG A 69 -4.59 -5.64 -7.80
N ASP A 70 -4.88 -6.17 -9.00
CA ASP A 70 -4.00 -7.08 -9.73
C ASP A 70 -2.65 -6.42 -10.11
N LEU A 71 -2.66 -5.11 -10.43
CA LEU A 71 -1.46 -4.36 -10.77
C LEU A 71 -0.77 -3.81 -9.52
N ALA A 72 -1.53 -3.38 -8.51
CA ALA A 72 -0.98 -2.88 -7.25
C ALA A 72 -0.13 -3.94 -6.52
N GLY A 73 -0.54 -5.21 -6.57
CA GLY A 73 0.24 -6.32 -5.98
C GLY A 73 1.61 -6.56 -6.64
N LEU A 74 1.80 -6.08 -7.88
CA LEU A 74 3.06 -6.20 -8.63
C LEU A 74 4.04 -5.05 -8.30
N LEU A 75 3.58 -4.06 -7.53
CA LEU A 75 4.28 -2.81 -7.30
C LEU A 75 4.62 -2.65 -5.82
N TYR A 76 5.72 -1.97 -5.56
CA TYR A 76 6.11 -1.47 -4.25
C TYR A 76 6.05 0.05 -4.29
N PHE A 77 5.38 0.63 -3.30
CA PHE A 77 5.20 2.07 -3.21
C PHE A 77 6.03 2.60 -2.05
N GLU A 78 6.82 3.63 -2.32
CA GLU A 78 7.72 4.24 -1.35
C GLU A 78 7.49 5.75 -1.37
N GLU A 79 7.18 6.32 -0.21
CA GLU A 79 6.91 7.75 -0.06
C GLU A 79 8.17 8.48 0.37
N THR A 80 8.57 9.47 -0.42
CA THR A 80 9.65 10.40 -0.12
C THR A 80 9.07 11.79 0.13
N ASN A 81 9.89 12.72 0.63
CA ASN A 81 9.50 14.09 0.95
C ASN A 81 8.75 14.80 -0.21
N ASP A 82 9.21 14.66 -1.46
CA ASP A 82 8.59 15.34 -2.61
C ASP A 82 7.93 14.40 -3.64
N TYR A 83 8.26 13.11 -3.61
CA TYR A 83 7.87 12.13 -4.63
C TYR A 83 7.38 10.83 -4.02
N ILE A 84 6.50 10.13 -4.74
CA ILE A 84 6.16 8.73 -4.50
C ILE A 84 6.87 7.91 -5.57
N LEU A 85 7.72 7.01 -5.13
CA LEU A 85 8.41 6.04 -5.96
C LEU A 85 7.56 4.78 -6.07
N ILE A 86 7.40 4.27 -7.28
CA ILE A 86 6.68 3.04 -7.57
C ILE A 86 7.65 2.09 -8.24
N LYS A 87 8.08 1.06 -7.52
CA LYS A 87 9.08 0.08 -7.95
C LYS A 87 8.40 -1.22 -8.36
N PRO A 88 8.74 -1.80 -9.53
CA PRO A 88 8.26 -3.14 -9.88
C PRO A 88 8.84 -4.19 -8.93
N ARG A 89 8.01 -5.06 -8.37
CA ARG A 89 8.47 -6.22 -7.57
C ARG A 89 9.01 -7.35 -8.44
N GLN A 90 8.56 -7.41 -9.68
CA GLN A 90 8.94 -8.41 -10.67
C GLN A 90 8.87 -7.83 -12.08
N TYR A 91 9.33 -8.59 -13.07
CA TYR A 91 9.17 -8.21 -14.46
C TYR A 91 7.67 -8.13 -14.81
N LEU A 92 7.22 -6.93 -15.19
CA LEU A 92 5.81 -6.64 -15.45
C LEU A 92 5.35 -7.16 -16.83
N GLY A 93 6.27 -7.32 -17.78
CA GLY A 93 5.94 -7.58 -19.19
C GLY A 93 5.34 -6.36 -19.89
N SER A 94 5.23 -6.45 -21.22
CA SER A 94 4.84 -5.32 -22.08
C SER A 94 3.43 -4.79 -21.76
N GLU A 95 2.49 -5.68 -21.48
CA GLU A 95 1.08 -5.31 -21.24
C GLU A 95 0.88 -4.62 -19.88
N ASN A 96 1.34 -5.24 -18.78
CA ASN A 96 1.17 -4.64 -17.46
C ASN A 96 1.99 -3.36 -17.33
N PHE A 97 3.19 -3.33 -17.92
CA PHE A 97 3.99 -2.11 -17.97
C PHE A 97 3.24 -0.99 -18.68
N ALA A 98 2.64 -1.24 -19.86
CA ALA A 98 1.89 -0.23 -20.59
C ALA A 98 0.69 0.29 -19.79
N LYS A 99 -0.06 -0.60 -19.14
CA LYS A 99 -1.20 -0.23 -18.27
C LYS A 99 -0.75 0.64 -17.11
N ILE A 100 0.29 0.22 -16.38
CA ILE A 100 0.83 0.96 -15.23
C ILE A 100 1.37 2.31 -15.70
N ALA A 101 2.10 2.36 -16.82
CA ALA A 101 2.66 3.58 -17.34
C ALA A 101 1.59 4.58 -17.80
N SER A 102 0.49 4.12 -18.41
CA SER A 102 -0.66 4.97 -18.75
C SER A 102 -1.32 5.52 -17.49
N ILE A 103 -1.57 4.68 -16.48
CA ILE A 103 -2.12 5.15 -15.19
C ILE A 103 -1.21 6.21 -14.55
N VAL A 104 0.09 5.94 -14.50
CA VAL A 104 1.07 6.86 -13.92
C VAL A 104 1.12 8.18 -14.67
N ARG A 105 1.13 8.17 -16.00
CA ARG A 105 1.23 9.39 -16.81
C ARG A 105 -0.08 10.17 -16.87
N ASP A 106 -1.18 9.47 -17.12
CA ASP A 106 -2.47 10.09 -17.45
C ASP A 106 -3.25 10.51 -16.21
N GLN A 107 -3.23 9.67 -15.16
CA GLN A 107 -3.97 9.95 -13.92
C GLN A 107 -3.07 10.58 -12.86
N LEU A 108 -1.83 10.10 -12.78
CA LEU A 108 -0.90 10.55 -11.74
C LEU A 108 0.08 11.63 -12.23
N GLY A 109 0.14 11.98 -13.52
CA GLY A 109 1.10 12.99 -14.00
C GLY A 109 2.56 12.67 -13.63
N GLY A 110 2.86 11.40 -13.39
CA GLY A 110 4.19 10.91 -13.06
C GLY A 110 4.96 10.50 -14.30
N GLU A 111 6.19 10.09 -14.09
CA GLU A 111 7.08 9.67 -15.16
C GLU A 111 7.86 8.41 -14.81
N TYR A 112 8.32 7.73 -15.85
CA TYR A 112 9.11 6.53 -15.72
C TYR A 112 10.59 6.86 -15.81
N ILE A 113 11.38 6.36 -14.85
CA ILE A 113 12.83 6.47 -14.83
C ILE A 113 13.42 5.10 -15.11
N SER A 114 14.10 5.00 -16.26
CA SER A 114 14.84 3.80 -16.65
C SER A 114 16.21 3.80 -15.99
N ALA A 115 16.37 3.03 -14.91
CA ALA A 115 17.63 2.88 -14.17
C ALA A 115 18.11 1.42 -14.13
N GLY A 116 17.73 0.62 -15.14
CA GLY A 116 18.07 -0.80 -15.20
C GLY A 116 17.39 -1.57 -14.07
N LYS A 117 18.18 -2.07 -13.11
CA LYS A 117 17.67 -2.80 -11.93
C LYS A 117 16.86 -1.90 -10.99
N ASP A 118 17.16 -0.61 -10.96
CA ASP A 118 16.47 0.37 -10.12
C ASP A 118 15.37 1.12 -10.88
N SER A 119 14.90 0.58 -12.00
CA SER A 119 13.85 1.24 -12.79
C SER A 119 12.57 1.41 -11.96
N HIS A 120 12.06 2.63 -11.94
CA HIS A 120 10.93 3.00 -11.11
C HIS A 120 10.09 4.07 -11.78
N PHE A 121 8.83 4.15 -11.40
CA PHE A 121 8.02 5.33 -11.68
C PHE A 121 8.15 6.32 -10.54
N ARG A 122 8.14 7.62 -10.86
CA ARG A 122 8.05 8.68 -9.87
C ARG A 122 6.77 9.48 -10.10
N VAL A 123 6.11 9.80 -9.00
CA VAL A 123 4.90 10.63 -9.00
C VAL A 123 5.13 11.79 -8.05
N SER A 124 4.95 13.02 -8.52
CA SER A 124 5.05 14.21 -7.69
C SER A 124 3.94 14.22 -6.63
N ARG A 125 4.30 14.52 -5.38
CA ARG A 125 3.32 14.68 -4.30
C ARG A 125 2.61 16.02 -4.37
N LYS A 126 3.21 17.01 -5.04
CA LYS A 126 2.62 18.32 -5.30
C LYS A 126 1.67 18.19 -6.49
N VAL A 127 0.37 18.30 -6.21
CA VAL A 127 -0.71 18.43 -7.21
C VAL A 127 -0.91 19.91 -7.52
#